data_AF-A0A0P9DAB7-F1
#
_entry.id   AF-A0A0P9DAB7-F1
#
_cell.length_a   1.000
_cell.length_b   1.000
_cell.length_c   1.000
_cell.angle_alpha   90.00
_cell.angle_beta   90.00
_cell.angle_gamma   90.00
#
_symmetry.space_group_name_H-M   'P 1'
#
loop_
_entity.id
_entity.type
_entity.pdbx_description
1 polymer ?
#
loop_
_entity_poly.entity_id
_entity_poly.type
_entity_poly.pdbx_seq_one_letter_code
_entity_poly.pdbx_strand_id
1 'polypeptide(L)'
;MLLQSWGGIIRIFPAVPDEWRDAAFHDLRAEGAFLVSAVRRDGITRFIRVRSLAGEPCIVRTGWTGIVRWRKAGTAAAEVTVDLGTKEADIALDLQKGEEAILYPDGELPDLRIRPVSPSGRPVRYFGGHKPWRLYGFPF
;
A
#
# COMPACT_ATOMS: atom_id res chain seq x y z
N MET A 1 -9.95 3.52 3.86
CA MET A 1 -9.82 3.38 2.39
C MET A 1 -8.37 3.07 2.04
N LEU A 2 -8.12 2.00 1.28
CA LEU A 2 -6.77 1.49 1.02
C LEU A 2 -6.11 2.07 -0.25
N LEU A 3 -6.90 2.33 -1.29
CA LEU A 3 -6.42 2.79 -2.59
C LEU A 3 -7.46 3.74 -3.22
N GLN A 4 -6.99 4.80 -3.86
CA GLN A 4 -7.77 5.61 -4.79
C GLN A 4 -6.94 5.86 -6.05
N SER A 5 -7.58 5.88 -7.22
CA SER A 5 -6.91 6.16 -8.49
C SER A 5 -7.83 6.98 -9.38
N TRP A 6 -7.88 8.29 -9.14
CA TRP A 6 -8.68 9.22 -9.93
C TRP A 6 -7.89 10.50 -10.14
N GLY A 7 -8.15 11.18 -11.26
CA GLY A 7 -7.43 12.38 -11.67
C GLY A 7 -5.97 12.11 -12.01
N GLY A 8 -5.67 10.92 -12.56
CA GLY A 8 -4.30 10.52 -12.93
C GLY A 8 -3.34 10.25 -11.76
N ILE A 9 -3.82 10.25 -10.52
CA ILE A 9 -2.99 10.05 -9.32
C ILE A 9 -3.46 8.82 -8.55
N ILE A 10 -2.53 7.90 -8.31
CA ILE A 10 -2.72 6.72 -7.45
C ILE A 10 -2.35 7.10 -6.02
N ARG A 11 -3.33 7.13 -5.12
CA ARG A 11 -3.15 7.47 -3.70
C ARG A 11 -3.18 6.20 -2.85
N ILE A 12 -2.11 5.99 -2.10
CA ILE A 12 -1.92 4.82 -1.24
C ILE A 12 -2.38 5.15 0.19
N PHE A 13 -3.21 4.29 0.77
CA PHE A 13 -3.78 4.44 2.12
C PHE A 13 -4.36 5.84 2.42
N PRO A 14 -5.11 6.48 1.51
CA PRO A 14 -5.49 7.91 1.63
C PRO A 14 -6.40 8.25 2.80
N ALA A 15 -7.09 7.25 3.37
CA ALA A 15 -7.98 7.45 4.51
C ALA A 15 -8.09 6.15 5.32
N VAL A 16 -6.95 5.58 5.72
CA VAL A 16 -6.92 4.44 6.65
C VAL A 16 -7.07 4.97 8.08
N PRO A 17 -8.03 4.46 8.87
CA PRO A 17 -8.17 4.86 10.28
C PRO A 17 -6.92 4.53 11.10
N ASP A 18 -6.65 5.31 12.15
CA ASP A 18 -5.46 5.11 13.00
C ASP A 18 -5.48 3.77 13.75
N GLU A 19 -6.67 3.21 13.99
CA GLU A 19 -6.85 1.89 14.60
C GLU A 19 -6.30 0.77 13.70
N TRP A 20 -6.23 1.00 12.38
CA TRP A 20 -5.67 0.05 11.42
C TRP A 20 -4.17 0.31 11.28
N ARG A 21 -3.46 -0.03 12.35
CA ARG A 21 -1.99 0.08 12.45
C ARG A 21 -1.29 -0.72 11.35
N ASP A 22 -1.81 -1.92 11.09
CA ASP A 22 -1.30 -2.82 10.07
C ASP A 22 -2.35 -3.05 8.98
N ALA A 23 -1.92 -2.91 7.72
CA ALA A 23 -2.75 -3.19 6.55
C ALA A 23 -1.88 -3.68 5.40
N ALA A 24 -2.40 -4.59 4.60
CA ALA A 24 -1.73 -5.06 3.41
C ALA A 24 -2.74 -5.34 2.31
N PHE A 25 -2.38 -5.02 1.07
CA PHE A 25 -3.15 -5.42 -0.10
C PHE A 25 -2.21 -5.82 -1.23
N HIS A 26 -2.71 -6.71 -2.08
CA HIS A 26 -1.98 -7.27 -3.19
C HIS A 26 -2.77 -7.07 -4.49
N ASP A 27 -2.09 -6.48 -5.48
CA ASP A 27 -2.53 -6.32 -6.86
C ASP A 27 -3.96 -5.76 -7.01
N LEU A 28 -4.28 -4.74 -6.20
CA LEU A 28 -5.46 -3.93 -6.45
C LEU A 28 -5.29 -3.16 -7.76
N ARG A 29 -6.38 -3.06 -8.53
CA ARG A 29 -6.39 -2.34 -9.81
C ARG A 29 -6.52 -0.85 -9.59
N ALA A 30 -5.73 -0.09 -10.34
CA ALA A 30 -5.83 1.37 -10.45
C ALA A 30 -6.06 1.79 -11.91
N GLU A 31 -6.67 2.97 -12.08
CA GLU A 31 -6.84 3.66 -13.38
C GLU A 31 -5.51 3.73 -14.15
N GLY A 32 -5.52 3.56 -15.48
CA GLY A 32 -4.30 3.46 -16.29
C GLY A 32 -3.71 2.04 -16.38
N ALA A 33 -4.48 1.03 -15.95
CA ALA A 33 -4.09 -0.39 -15.97
C ALA A 33 -2.84 -0.69 -15.13
N PHE A 34 -2.81 -0.19 -13.89
CA PHE A 34 -1.79 -0.56 -12.92
C PHE A 34 -2.30 -1.61 -11.93
N LEU A 35 -1.39 -2.49 -11.49
CA LEU A 35 -1.58 -3.32 -10.30
C LEU A 35 -0.75 -2.72 -9.18
N VAL A 36 -1.37 -2.50 -8.03
CA VAL A 36 -0.75 -1.86 -6.88
C VAL A 36 -0.81 -2.81 -5.69
N SER A 37 0.33 -2.98 -5.04
CA SER A 37 0.43 -3.63 -3.75
C SER A 37 1.08 -2.68 -2.75
N ALA A 38 0.67 -2.73 -1.49
CA ALA A 38 1.32 -1.95 -0.45
C ALA A 38 1.19 -2.64 0.91
N VAL A 39 2.17 -2.38 1.78
CA VAL A 39 2.16 -2.82 3.17
C VAL A 39 2.30 -1.61 4.07
N ARG A 40 1.45 -1.55 5.10
CA ARG A 40 1.48 -0.61 6.21
C ARG A 40 1.72 -1.40 7.49
N ARG A 41 2.64 -0.91 8.32
CA ARG A 41 2.97 -1.46 9.64
C ARG A 41 3.13 -0.31 10.62
N ASP A 42 2.60 -0.47 11.82
CA ASP A 42 2.68 0.54 12.89
C ASP A 42 2.16 1.92 12.47
N GLY A 43 1.16 1.96 11.60
CA GLY A 43 0.59 3.21 11.08
C GLY A 43 1.46 3.89 10.01
N ILE A 44 2.47 3.21 9.46
CA ILE A 44 3.37 3.77 8.44
C ILE A 44 3.41 2.84 7.23
N THR A 45 3.25 3.41 6.03
CA THR A 45 3.46 2.68 4.78
C THR A 45 4.93 2.26 4.69
N ARG A 46 5.20 0.96 4.60
CA ARG A 46 6.57 0.40 4.57
C ARG A 46 7.11 0.27 3.16
N PHE A 47 6.30 -0.20 2.23
CA PHE A 47 6.64 -0.20 0.81
C PHE A 47 5.39 -0.18 -0.06
N ILE A 48 5.61 0.21 -1.31
CA ILE A 48 4.61 0.22 -2.37
C ILE A 48 5.23 -0.48 -3.58
N ARG A 49 4.44 -1.30 -4.26
CA ARG A 49 4.81 -1.94 -5.52
C ARG A 49 3.78 -1.59 -6.57
N VAL A 50 4.23 -1.07 -7.71
CA VAL A 50 3.37 -0.68 -8.83
C VAL A 50 3.84 -1.38 -10.08
N ARG A 51 2.96 -2.19 -10.68
CA ARG A 51 3.21 -2.84 -11.96
C ARG A 51 2.35 -2.20 -13.05
N SER A 52 2.99 -1.80 -14.14
CA SER A 52 2.31 -1.24 -15.31
C SER A 52 1.91 -2.35 -16.28
N LEU A 53 0.63 -2.41 -16.66
CA LEU A 53 0.15 -3.38 -17.66
C LEU A 53 0.01 -2.77 -19.06
N ALA A 54 0.03 -1.44 -19.16
CA ALA A 54 -0.19 -0.70 -20.42
C ALA A 54 0.94 0.29 -20.78
N GLY A 55 1.76 0.71 -19.81
CA GLY A 55 2.80 1.73 -20.05
C GLY A 55 2.30 3.18 -19.94
N GLU A 56 1.18 3.41 -19.25
CA GLU A 56 0.63 4.74 -19.03
C GLU A 56 1.51 5.57 -18.08
N PRO A 57 1.41 6.91 -18.11
CA PRO A 57 2.04 7.78 -17.11
C PRO A 57 1.61 7.38 -15.70
N CYS A 58 2.58 7.13 -14.82
CA CYS A 58 2.32 6.64 -13.47
C CYS A 58 2.71 7.70 -12.43
N ILE A 59 1.71 8.22 -11.72
CA ILE A 59 1.91 9.18 -10.62
C ILE A 59 1.34 8.59 -9.35
N VAL A 60 2.14 8.56 -8.30
CA VAL A 60 1.80 7.94 -7.01
C VAL A 60 1.96 8.93 -5.87
N ARG A 61 0.97 8.98 -4.98
CA ARG A 61 1.01 9.67 -3.69
C ARG A 61 1.05 8.64 -2.56
N THR A 62 2.12 8.70 -1.77
CA THR A 62 2.48 7.63 -0.82
C THR A 62 2.09 7.92 0.63
N GLY A 63 1.84 9.18 0.97
CA GLY A 63 1.70 9.65 2.35
C GLY A 63 3.02 9.81 3.11
N TRP A 64 4.17 9.68 2.42
CA TRP A 64 5.49 9.92 3.00
C TRP A 64 5.91 11.38 2.90
N THR A 65 6.83 11.77 3.79
CA THR A 65 7.60 13.02 3.74
C THR A 65 9.09 12.67 3.76
N GLY A 66 9.94 13.62 3.38
CA GLY A 66 11.39 13.44 3.28
C GLY A 66 11.81 12.61 2.07
N ILE A 67 12.88 11.84 2.23
CA ILE A 67 13.53 11.11 1.14
C ILE A 67 12.81 9.80 0.88
N VAL A 68 12.49 9.54 -0.38
CA VAL A 68 11.90 8.31 -0.89
C VAL A 68 12.82 7.73 -1.95
N ARG A 69 13.01 6.42 -1.90
CA ARG A 69 13.77 5.65 -2.87
C ARG A 69 12.83 4.76 -3.65
N TRP A 70 13.08 4.63 -4.94
CA TRP A 70 12.41 3.63 -5.74
C TRP A 70 13.32 3.03 -6.80
N ARG A 71 12.99 1.81 -7.22
CA ARG A 71 13.74 1.09 -8.26
C ARG A 71 12.82 0.22 -9.11
N LYS A 72 13.25 -0.08 -10.33
CA LYS A 72 12.58 -1.07 -11.19
C LYS A 72 12.94 -2.49 -10.71
N ALA A 73 11.95 -3.35 -10.53
CA ALA A 73 12.15 -4.73 -10.13
C ALA A 73 12.74 -5.56 -11.29
N GLY A 74 13.70 -6.43 -10.98
CA GLY A 74 14.31 -7.34 -11.97
C GLY A 74 15.42 -6.74 -12.84
N THR A 75 15.68 -5.44 -12.74
CA THR A 75 16.77 -4.77 -13.47
C THR A 75 17.88 -4.37 -12.51
N ALA A 76 19.15 -4.43 -12.92
CA ALA A 76 20.27 -3.82 -12.20
C ALA A 76 20.25 -2.27 -12.25
N ALA A 77 19.08 -1.69 -12.52
CA ALA A 77 18.90 -0.25 -12.67
C ALA A 77 19.20 0.46 -11.35
N ALA A 78 19.80 1.64 -11.47
CA ALA A 78 20.10 2.49 -10.33
C ALA A 78 18.81 2.84 -9.57
N GLU A 79 18.91 2.85 -8.24
CA GLU A 79 17.88 3.39 -7.38
C GLU A 79 17.71 4.88 -7.64
N VAL A 80 16.47 5.33 -7.77
CA VAL A 80 16.11 6.73 -7.94
C VAL A 80 15.71 7.29 -6.59
N THR A 81 16.36 8.38 -6.20
CA THR A 81 16.08 9.10 -4.95
C THR A 81 15.26 10.35 -5.26
N VAL A 82 14.18 10.55 -4.51
CA VAL A 82 13.28 11.70 -4.62
C VAL A 82 13.14 12.32 -3.24
N ASP A 83 13.40 13.63 -3.11
CA ASP A 83 13.16 14.38 -1.87
C ASP A 83 11.80 15.08 -1.94
N LEU A 84 10.88 14.67 -1.07
CA LEU A 84 9.54 15.25 -0.95
C LEU A 84 9.52 16.46 0.01
N GLY A 85 10.61 16.73 0.73
CA GLY A 85 10.69 17.78 1.74
C GLY A 85 9.72 17.56 2.90
N THR A 86 9.07 18.62 3.38
CA THR A 86 8.23 18.60 4.58
C THR A 86 6.75 18.32 4.34
N LYS A 87 6.31 18.22 3.08
CA LYS A 87 4.91 17.99 2.70
C LYS A 87 4.81 16.76 1.81
N GLU A 88 3.65 16.12 1.82
CA GLU A 88 3.36 15.06 0.86
C GLU A 88 3.40 15.62 -0.57
N ALA A 89 4.08 14.91 -1.46
CA ALA A 89 4.18 15.25 -2.87
C ALA A 89 3.96 14.01 -3.74
N ASP A 90 3.68 14.27 -5.02
CA ASP A 90 3.44 13.24 -6.02
C ASP A 90 4.77 12.76 -6.62
N ILE A 91 4.91 11.44 -6.76
CA ILE A 91 6.09 10.81 -7.35
C ILE A 91 5.71 10.29 -8.73
N ALA A 92 6.40 10.77 -9.76
CA ALA A 92 6.30 10.23 -11.11
C ALA A 92 7.21 9.00 -11.26
N LEU A 93 6.65 7.91 -11.77
CA LEU A 93 7.37 6.67 -12.05
C LEU A 93 7.42 6.46 -13.56
N ASP A 94 8.64 6.37 -14.10
CA ASP A 94 8.85 6.01 -15.49
C ASP A 94 8.75 4.49 -15.66
N LEU A 95 7.55 3.99 -15.98
CA LEU A 95 7.24 2.57 -16.13
C LEU A 95 6.73 2.25 -17.52
N GLN A 96 7.48 1.42 -18.24
CA GLN A 96 7.02 0.81 -19.49
C GLN A 96 6.06 -0.35 -19.22
N LYS A 97 5.35 -0.79 -20.26
CA LYS A 97 4.45 -1.94 -20.17
C LYS A 97 5.19 -3.18 -19.66
N GLY A 98 4.67 -3.76 -18.59
CA GLY A 98 5.22 -4.96 -17.95
C GLY A 98 6.25 -4.67 -16.85
N GLU A 99 6.77 -3.44 -16.75
CA GLU A 99 7.69 -3.04 -15.71
C GLU A 99 6.99 -2.88 -14.35
N GLU A 100 7.78 -3.05 -13.30
CA GLU A 100 7.34 -2.92 -11.92
C GLU A 100 8.30 -2.01 -11.15
N ALA A 101 7.77 -1.03 -10.42
CA ALA A 101 8.52 -0.21 -9.48
C ALA A 101 8.24 -0.65 -8.04
N ILE A 102 9.28 -0.61 -7.22
CA ILE A 102 9.21 -0.79 -5.77
C ILE A 102 9.68 0.51 -5.14
N LEU A 103 8.84 1.11 -4.29
CA LEU A 103 9.08 2.35 -3.56
C LEU A 103 9.14 2.08 -2.06
N TYR A 104 10.02 2.78 -1.36
CA TYR A 104 10.16 2.74 0.10
C TYR A 104 10.76 4.06 0.63
N PRO A 105 10.46 4.45 1.88
CA PRO A 105 11.10 5.60 2.49
C PRO A 105 12.60 5.33 2.69
N ASP A 106 13.40 6.40 2.79
CA ASP A 106 14.82 6.28 3.11
C ASP A 106 15.04 5.58 4.47
N GLY A 107 16.09 4.76 4.54
CA GLY A 107 16.41 3.95 5.71
C GLY A 107 16.71 2.49 5.37
N GLU A 108 16.33 1.58 6.29
CA GLU A 108 16.51 0.15 6.10
C GLU A 108 15.56 -0.38 5.01
N LEU A 109 16.09 -1.25 4.13
CA LEU A 109 15.31 -1.94 3.11
C LEU A 109 14.18 -2.73 3.78
N PRO A 110 12.90 -2.39 3.50
CA PRO A 110 11.78 -3.04 4.17
C PRO A 110 11.61 -4.48 3.70
N ASP A 111 10.99 -5.32 4.54
CA ASP A 111 10.51 -6.63 4.12
C ASP A 111 9.45 -6.47 3.01
N LEU A 112 9.79 -6.89 1.79
CA LEU A 112 8.93 -6.78 0.61
C LEU A 112 7.85 -7.87 0.54
N ARG A 113 7.74 -8.72 1.58
CA ARG A 113 6.73 -9.78 1.63
C ARG A 113 5.37 -9.21 2.02
N ILE A 114 4.38 -9.50 1.20
CA ILE A 114 2.98 -9.22 1.49
C ILE A 114 2.41 -10.43 2.22
N ARG A 115 1.84 -10.23 3.41
CA ARG A 115 1.24 -11.29 4.23
C ARG A 115 -0.12 -10.84 4.77
N PRO A 116 -1.03 -11.78 5.06
CA PRO A 116 -2.22 -11.48 5.83
C PRO A 116 -1.86 -10.80 7.16
N VAL A 117 -2.63 -9.78 7.53
CA VAL A 117 -2.49 -9.13 8.84
C VAL A 117 -3.21 -9.98 9.89
N SER A 118 -2.56 -10.21 11.03
CA SER A 118 -3.17 -10.95 12.13
C SER A 118 -4.42 -10.21 12.65
N PRO A 119 -5.56 -10.90 12.83
CA PRO A 119 -6.74 -10.27 13.41
C PRO A 119 -6.46 -9.82 14.84
N SER A 120 -7.09 -8.73 15.27
CA SER A 120 -7.09 -8.38 16.68
C SER A 120 -7.84 -9.47 17.46
N GLY A 121 -7.29 -9.92 18.59
CA GLY A 121 -7.88 -10.99 19.41
C GLY A 121 -9.19 -10.62 20.13
N ARG A 122 -9.85 -9.51 19.74
CA ARG A 122 -11.11 -9.06 20.33
C ARG A 122 -12.29 -9.66 19.56
N PRO A 123 -13.41 -9.99 20.22
CA PRO A 123 -14.61 -10.43 19.53
C PRO A 123 -15.10 -9.33 18.57
N VAL A 124 -15.04 -9.59 17.27
CA VAL A 124 -15.49 -8.64 16.25
C VAL A 124 -16.94 -8.95 15.86
N ARG A 125 -17.77 -7.91 15.84
CA ARG A 125 -19.15 -8.01 15.32
C ARG A 125 -19.15 -7.85 13.81
N TYR A 126 -18.64 -8.86 13.10
CA TYR A 126 -18.49 -8.82 11.62
C TYR A 126 -19.77 -8.42 10.87
N PHE A 127 -20.95 -8.66 11.47
CA PHE A 127 -22.26 -8.37 10.89
C PHE A 127 -23.14 -7.49 11.79
N GLY A 128 -22.54 -6.70 12.69
CA GLY A 128 -23.26 -5.70 13.51
C GLY A 128 -24.17 -6.24 14.64
N GLY A 129 -24.44 -7.55 14.71
CA GLY A 129 -25.31 -8.14 15.73
C GLY A 129 -24.58 -8.59 17.02
N HIS A 130 -25.20 -8.40 18.18
CA HIS A 130 -24.92 -9.20 19.37
C HIS A 130 -25.40 -10.63 19.11
N LYS A 131 -24.50 -11.57 18.83
CA LYS A 131 -24.84 -13.00 18.71
C LYS A 131 -24.07 -13.85 19.72
N PRO A 132 -24.27 -13.64 21.05
CA PRO A 132 -23.53 -14.36 22.08
C PRO A 132 -23.74 -15.89 22.02
N TRP A 133 -24.86 -16.39 21.49
CA TRP A 133 -25.16 -17.83 21.49
C TRP A 133 -24.62 -18.63 20.28
N ARG A 134 -24.20 -17.99 19.18
CA ARG A 134 -23.76 -18.72 17.97
C ARG A 134 -22.29 -19.13 17.97
N LEU A 135 -21.46 -18.56 18.83
CA LEU A 135 -20.02 -18.81 18.88
C LEU A 135 -19.59 -19.72 20.06
N TYR A 136 -20.42 -19.83 21.10
CA TYR A 136 -20.04 -20.54 22.34
C TYR A 136 -20.83 -21.83 22.59
N GLY A 137 -21.69 -22.24 21.65
CA GLY A 137 -22.67 -23.32 21.90
C GLY A 137 -23.73 -22.90 22.93
N PHE A 138 -24.82 -23.67 23.03
CA PHE A 138 -25.76 -23.48 24.12
C PHE A 138 -25.10 -23.96 25.42
N PRO A 139 -25.05 -23.14 26.49
CA PRO A 139 -24.79 -23.69 27.82
C PRO A 139 -26.04 -24.47 28.22
N PHE A 140 -25.90 -25.79 28.36
CA PHE A 140 -26.86 -26.59 29.12
C PHE A 140 -26.51 -26.47 30.60
#